data_AF-A0A452ZJ28-F1
#
_entry.id   AF-A0A452ZJ28-F1
#
_cell.length_a   1.000
_cell.length_b   1.000
_cell.length_c   1.000
_cell.angle_alpha   90.00
_cell.angle_beta   90.00
_cell.angle_gamma   90.00
#
_symmetry.space_group_name_H-M   'P 1'
#
loop_
_entity.id
_entity.type
_entity.pdbx_description
1 polymer ?
#
loop_
_entity_poly.entity_id
_entity_poly.type
_entity_poly.pdbx_seq_one_letter_code
_entity_poly.pdbx_strand_id
1 'polypeptide(L)' 'MGPLLYHFADAYGPDDDMSIELSLEDVKRVAYHYGFVMEMEKMIDTTYTANMVSMMQNRYRAAFWTMRKDVSRSKAKKRQ' A
#
# COMPACT_ATOMS: atom_id res chain seq x y z
N MET A 1 -3.30 5.08 4.84
CA MET A 1 -3.67 5.94 3.69
C MET A 1 -2.39 6.52 3.14
N GLY A 2 -2.07 6.30 1.87
CA GLY A 2 -0.87 6.86 1.26
C GLY A 2 -0.69 6.43 -0.19
N PRO A 3 0.24 7.07 -0.92
CA PRO A 3 0.69 6.60 -2.23
C PRO A 3 1.57 5.34 -2.09
N LEU A 4 1.85 4.68 -3.22
CA LEU A 4 2.82 3.60 -3.34
C LEU A 4 4.13 4.13 -3.94
N LEU A 5 4.72 5.12 -3.28
CA LEU A 5 6.03 5.65 -3.67
C LEU A 5 7.11 4.89 -2.89
N TYR A 6 7.72 3.90 -3.53
CA TYR A 6 8.77 3.07 -2.94
C TYR A 6 10.07 3.85 -2.85
N HIS A 7 10.67 3.88 -1.65
CA HIS A 7 11.81 4.76 -1.35
C HIS A 7 13.09 4.34 -2.06
N PHE A 8 13.27 3.04 -2.26
CA PHE A 8 14.49 2.44 -2.82
C PHE A 8 14.33 2.02 -4.27
N ALA A 9 13.27 2.45 -4.96
CA ALA A 9 13.01 2.04 -6.33
C ALA A 9 14.14 2.44 -7.31
N ASP A 10 14.81 3.55 -7.02
CA ASP A 10 15.94 4.07 -7.79
C ASP A 10 17.25 4.02 -7.00
N ALA A 11 17.33 3.18 -5.95
CA ALA A 11 18.55 3.04 -5.16
C ALA A 11 19.57 2.15 -5.89
N TYR A 12 20.56 2.79 -6.51
CA TYR A 12 21.71 2.11 -7.13
C TYR A 12 22.97 2.35 -6.27
N GLY A 13 22.93 1.92 -5.01
CA GLY A 13 24.03 2.04 -4.06
C GLY A 13 24.86 0.75 -3.93
N PRO A 14 26.08 0.82 -3.36
CA PRO A 14 26.93 -0.36 -3.16
C PRO A 14 26.32 -1.41 -2.22
N ASP A 15 25.34 -1.04 -1.40
CA ASP A 15 24.62 -1.91 -0.47
C ASP A 15 23.38 -2.59 -1.09
N ASP A 16 23.09 -2.36 -2.38
CA ASP A 16 21.96 -2.93 -3.14
C ASP A 16 20.69 -3.04 -2.28
N ASP A 17 20.20 -1.89 -1.80
CA ASP A 17 19.06 -1.81 -0.89
C ASP A 17 17.83 -2.46 -1.57
N MET A 18 17.54 -3.70 -1.19
CA MET A 18 16.50 -4.51 -1.83
C MET A 18 15.13 -3.82 -1.76
N SER A 19 14.53 -3.56 -2.92
CA SER A 19 13.20 -2.96 -3.09
C SER A 19 12.24 -3.97 -3.73
N ILE A 20 11.12 -4.28 -3.05
CA ILE A 20 10.02 -5.09 -3.63
C ILE A 20 8.83 -4.16 -3.88
N GLU A 21 8.70 -3.72 -5.13
CA GLU A 21 7.73 -2.73 -5.59
C GLU A 21 6.43 -3.37 -6.05
N LEU A 22 5.51 -3.57 -5.12
CA LEU A 22 4.20 -4.14 -5.42
C LEU A 22 3.23 -3.09 -5.95
N SER A 23 2.43 -3.47 -6.94
CA SER A 23 1.26 -2.69 -7.30
C SER A 23 0.22 -2.70 -6.17
N LEU A 24 -0.71 -1.73 -6.16
CA LEU A 24 -1.81 -1.73 -5.18
C LEU A 24 -2.64 -3.02 -5.29
N GLU A 25 -2.79 -3.54 -6.50
CA GLU A 25 -3.50 -4.79 -6.75
C GLU A 25 -2.78 -5.97 -6.10
N ASP A 26 -1.46 -6.05 -6.23
CA ASP A 26 -0.67 -7.15 -5.66
C ASP A 26 -0.61 -7.08 -4.13
N VAL A 27 -0.48 -5.88 -3.55
CA VAL A 27 -0.61 -5.68 -2.09
C VAL A 27 -1.95 -6.25 -1.60
N LYS A 28 -3.05 -5.96 -2.31
CA LYS A 28 -4.39 -6.47 -1.97
C LYS A 28 -4.49 -7.98 -2.16
N ARG A 29 -3.93 -8.54 -3.25
CA ARG A 29 -3.90 -9.99 -3.51
C ARG A 29 -3.19 -10.74 -2.39
N VAL A 30 -2.04 -10.23 -1.93
CA VAL A 30 -1.33 -10.80 -0.77
C VAL A 30 -2.24 -10.77 0.46
N ALA A 31 -2.89 -9.64 0.77
CA ALA A 31 -3.79 -9.56 1.92
C ALA A 31 -4.97 -10.56 1.83
N TYR A 32 -5.60 -10.69 0.67
CA TYR A 32 -6.66 -11.70 0.44
C TYR A 32 -6.16 -13.13 0.66
N HIS A 33 -4.95 -13.45 0.19
CA HIS A 33 -4.33 -14.76 0.41
C HIS A 33 -4.10 -15.08 1.89
N TYR A 34 -3.84 -14.05 2.72
CA TYR A 34 -3.74 -14.19 4.17
C TYR A 34 -5.09 -14.26 4.89
N GLY A 35 -6.21 -14.22 4.17
CA GLY A 35 -7.57 -14.34 4.71
C GLY A 35 -8.14 -13.02 5.22
N PHE A 36 -7.61 -11.89 4.77
CA PHE A 36 -8.27 -10.60 4.95
C PHE A 36 -9.39 -10.41 3.93
N VAL A 37 -10.43 -9.69 4.33
CA VAL A 37 -11.58 -9.35 3.49
C VAL A 37 -11.70 -7.83 3.46
N MET A 38 -11.91 -7.27 2.27
CA MET A 38 -12.06 -5.84 2.06
C MET A 38 -13.39 -5.34 2.63
N GLU A 39 -13.33 -4.23 3.36
CA GLU A 39 -14.51 -3.55 3.89
C GLU A 39 -14.79 -2.25 3.15
N MET A 40 -13.73 -1.52 2.83
CA MET A 40 -13.81 -0.20 2.23
C MET A 40 -12.55 0.05 1.41
N GLU A 41 -12.74 0.68 0.25
CA GLU A 41 -11.66 1.20 -0.58
C GLU A 41 -12.07 2.55 -1.18
N LYS A 42 -11.14 3.51 -1.20
CA LYS A 42 -11.26 4.77 -1.92
C LYS A 42 -9.89 5.29 -2.31
N MET A 43 -9.84 6.05 -3.39
CA MET A 43 -8.68 6.88 -3.73
C MET A 43 -8.92 8.29 -3.21
N ILE A 44 -7.92 8.88 -2.58
CA ILE A 44 -7.96 10.23 -2.02
C ILE A 44 -6.81 11.02 -2.60
N ASP A 45 -7.12 12.15 -3.24
CA ASP A 45 -6.10 13.07 -3.69
C ASP A 45 -5.59 13.90 -2.50
N THR A 46 -4.29 13.89 -2.26
CA THR A 46 -3.65 14.56 -1.13
C THR A 46 -2.28 15.12 -1.52
N THR A 47 -1.65 15.86 -0.61
CA THR A 47 -0.28 16.38 -0.76
C THR A 47 0.55 16.03 0.46
N TYR A 48 1.87 16.17 0.35
CA TYR A 48 2.79 16.03 1.47
C TYR A 48 3.75 17.21 1.44
N THR A 49 3.87 17.93 2.56
CA THR A 49 4.75 19.11 2.72
C THR A 49 4.65 20.12 1.56
N ALA A 50 3.45 20.34 1.03
CA ALA A 50 3.26 21.19 -0.13
C ALA A 50 3.39 22.68 0.22
N ASN A 51 4.15 23.41 -0.59
CA ASN A 51 4.15 24.87 -0.57
C ASN A 51 2.96 25.40 -1.37
N MET A 52 1.93 25.90 -0.71
CA MET A 52 0.68 26.37 -1.36
C MET A 52 0.87 27.53 -2.34
N VAL A 53 1.98 28.26 -2.27
CA VAL A 53 2.27 29.41 -3.15
C VAL A 53 3.09 28.99 -4.38
N SER A 54 3.63 27.77 -4.40
CA SER A 54 4.41 27.26 -5.53
C SER A 54 3.53 27.05 -6.77
N MET A 55 4.05 27.44 -7.95
CA MET A 55 3.41 27.14 -9.23
C MET A 55 3.41 25.64 -9.56
N MET A 56 4.42 24.90 -9.09
CA MET A 56 4.50 23.45 -9.21
C MET A 56 4.04 22.78 -7.91
N GLN A 57 3.14 21.80 -8.01
CA GLN A 57 2.53 21.11 -6.88
C GLN A 57 2.66 19.59 -7.05
N ASN A 58 3.19 18.91 -6.02
CA ASN A 58 3.21 17.45 -5.97
C ASN A 58 1.89 16.96 -5.35
N ARG A 59 1.05 16.31 -6.15
CA ARG A 59 -0.20 15.68 -5.70
C ARG A 59 -0.07 14.17 -5.78
N TYR A 60 -0.59 13.51 -4.75
CA TYR A 60 -0.61 12.06 -4.64
C TYR A 60 -2.05 11.56 -4.72
N ARG A 61 -2.31 10.59 -5.59
CA ARG A 61 -3.55 9.82 -5.60
C ARG A 61 -3.38 8.65 -4.62
N ALA A 62 -3.63 8.92 -3.33
CA ALA A 62 -3.36 7.99 -2.24
C ALA A 62 -4.46 6.92 -2.12
N ALA A 63 -4.05 5.68 -1.85
CA ALA A 63 -4.96 4.60 -1.53
C ALA A 63 -5.40 4.68 -0.06
N PHE A 64 -6.70 4.60 0.19
CA PHE A 64 -7.29 4.38 1.50
C PHE A 64 -8.13 3.12 1.44
N TRP A 65 -7.83 2.16 2.30
CA TRP A 65 -8.62 0.94 2.41
C TRP A 65 -8.55 0.38 3.82
N THR A 66 -9.56 -0.39 4.18
CA THR A 66 -9.60 -1.15 5.44
C THR A 66 -9.99 -2.58 5.13
N MET A 67 -9.30 -3.53 5.76
CA MET A 67 -9.60 -4.94 5.66
C MET A 67 -9.73 -5.57 7.04
N ARG A 68 -10.62 -6.55 7.17
CA ARG A 68 -10.80 -7.35 8.39
C ARG A 68 -10.34 -8.78 8.14
N LYS A 69 -9.61 -9.35 9.10
CA LYS A 69 -9.24 -10.78 9.05
C LYS A 69 -10.47 -11.64 9.29
N ASP A 70 -10.74 -12.57 8.38
CA ASP A 70 -11.80 -13.55 8.56
C ASP A 70 -11.35 -14.63 9.55
N VAL A 71 -11.91 -14.56 10.76
CA VAL A 71 -11.65 -15.51 11.85
C VAL A 71 -12.14 -16.92 11.54
N SER A 72 -13.12 -17.07 10.64
CA SER A 72 -13.64 -18.40 10.24
C SER A 72 -12.61 -19.16 9.40
N ARG A 73 -11.98 -18.51 8.40
CA ARG A 73 -10.88 -19.05 7.61
C ARG A 73 -9.60 -19.27 8.42
N SER A 74 -9.37 -18.44 9.42
CA SER A 74 -8.19 -18.55 10.31
C SER A 74 -8.17 -19.83 11.15
N LYS A 75 -9.36 -20.35 11.55
CA LYS A 75 -9.46 -21.61 12.32
C LYS A 75 -9.20 -22.85 11.47
N ALA A 76 -9.54 -22.82 10.18
CA ALA A 76 -9.31 -23.94 9.26
C ALA A 76 -7.80 -24.20 9.04
N LYS A 77 -6.99 -23.14 8.92
CA LYS A 77 -5.54 -23.24 8.69
C LYS A 77 -4.73 -23.66 9.92
N LYS A 78 -5.31 -23.58 11.13
CA LYS A 78 -4.66 -23.96 12.41
C LYS A 78 -4.89 -25.44 12.79
N ARG A 79 -5.72 -26.16 12.03
CA ARG A 79 -6.06 -27.59 12.26
C ARG A 79 -5.40 -28.52 11.22
N GLN A 80 -4.50 -27.99 10.39
CA GLN A 80 -3.62 -28.74 9.50
C GLN A 80 -2.18 -28.65 10.01
#